data_AF-A0A2E7B4U0-F1
#
_entry.id   AF-A0A2E7B4U0-F1
#
_cell.length_a   1.000
_cell.length_b   1.000
_cell.length_c   1.000
_cell.angle_alpha   90.00
_cell.angle_beta   90.00
_cell.angle_gamma   90.00
#
_symmetry.space_group_name_H-M   'P 1'
#
loop_
_entity.id
_entity.type
_entity.pdbx_description
1 polymer ?
#
loop_
_entity_poly.entity_id
_entity_poly.type
_entity_poly.pdbx_seq_one_letter_code
_entity_poly.pdbx_strand_id
1 'polypeptide(L)' 'MCVPVDDPAMLCWLQTQLRVIKAWQDELASRPDADLRQVERLGHHRDWLAEELARLTPHRQAA' A
#
# COMPACT_ATOMS: atom_id res chain seq x y z
N MET A 1 -5.28 17.80 -12.46
CA MET A 1 -4.50 18.44 -11.37
C MET A 1 -3.67 17.35 -10.73
N CYS A 2 -2.34 17.40 -10.86
CA CYS A 2 -1.46 16.49 -10.13
C CYS A 2 -1.42 16.96 -8.68
N VAL A 3 -1.75 16.09 -7.73
CA VAL A 3 -1.59 16.36 -6.30
C VAL A 3 -0.09 16.51 -6.02
N PRO A 4 0.36 17.56 -5.31
CA PRO A 4 1.77 17.68 -4.95
C PRO A 4 2.23 16.42 -4.21
N VAL A 5 3.36 15.86 -4.64
CA VAL A 5 3.96 14.64 -4.06
C VAL A 5 4.26 14.79 -2.57
N ASP A 6 4.40 16.03 -2.10
CA ASP A 6 4.73 16.36 -0.71
C ASP A 6 3.50 16.58 0.19
N ASP A 7 2.27 16.28 -0.28
CA ASP A 7 1.07 16.45 0.55
C ASP A 7 1.09 15.44 1.73
N PRO A 8 1.16 15.93 2.99
CA PRO A 8 1.08 15.07 4.17
C PRO A 8 -0.18 14.19 4.21
N ALA A 9 -1.29 14.68 3.67
CA ALA A 9 -2.54 13.92 3.56
C ALA A 9 -2.40 12.77 2.57
N MET A 10 -1.67 12.94 1.47
CA MET A 10 -1.42 11.87 0.50
C MET A 10 -0.56 10.76 1.12
N LEU A 11 0.51 11.08 1.84
CA LEU A 11 1.33 10.07 2.52
C LEU A 11 0.54 9.32 3.61
N CYS A 12 -0.26 10.04 4.39
CA CYS A 12 -1.14 9.43 5.39
C CYS A 12 -2.18 8.50 4.73
N TRP A 13 -2.73 8.93 3.60
CA TRP A 13 -3.66 8.13 2.81
C TRP A 13 -2.99 6.86 2.26
N LEU A 14 -1.80 6.96 1.66
CA LEU A 14 -1.04 5.81 1.16
C LEU A 14 -0.67 4.82 2.26
N GLN A 15 -0.26 5.28 3.45
CA GLN A 15 -0.02 4.42 4.60
C GLN A 15 -1.30 3.70 5.06
N THR A 16 -2.44 4.38 4.98
CA THR A 16 -3.74 3.76 5.24
C THR A 16 -4.07 2.69 4.20
N GLN A 17 -3.82 2.97 2.91
CA GLN A 17 -4.02 1.99 1.84
C GLN A 17 -3.19 0.73 2.07
N LEU A 18 -1.93 0.86 2.51
CA LEU A 18 -1.07 -0.29 2.80
C LEU A 18 -1.68 -1.20 3.88
N ARG A 19 -2.28 -0.62 4.93
CA ARG A 19 -2.96 -1.38 6.00
C ARG A 19 -4.21 -2.08 5.48
N VAL A 20 -5.00 -1.39 4.66
CA VAL A 20 -6.22 -1.95 4.04
C VAL A 20 -5.88 -3.12 3.13
N ILE A 21 -4.89 -2.99 2.26
CA ILE A 21 -4.46 -4.05 1.35
C ILE A 21 -3.96 -5.27 2.15
N LYS A 22 -3.20 -5.05 3.22
CA LYS A 22 -2.76 -6.13 4.11
C LYS A 22 -3.95 -6.86 4.73
N ALA A 23 -4.89 -6.13 5.32
CA ALA A 23 -6.08 -6.73 5.93
C ALA A 23 -6.91 -7.51 4.90
N TRP A 24 -7.04 -6.98 3.68
CA TRP A 24 -7.75 -7.65 2.59
C TRP A 24 -7.03 -8.93 2.13
N GLN A 25 -5.70 -8.89 2.04
CA GLN A 25 -4.90 -10.07 1.72
C GLN A 25 -5.06 -11.16 2.79
N ASP A 26 -4.98 -10.79 4.07
CA ASP A 26 -5.13 -11.71 5.20
C ASP A 26 -6.54 -12.33 5.21
N GLU A 27 -7.58 -11.53 4.95
CA GLU A 27 -8.96 -12.01 4.84
C GLU A 27 -9.12 -13.00 3.69
N LEU A 28 -8.61 -12.68 2.50
CA LEU A 28 -8.68 -13.59 1.35
C LEU A 28 -7.94 -14.90 1.62
N ALA A 29 -6.72 -14.82 2.17
CA ALA A 29 -5.92 -16.00 2.48
C ALA A 29 -6.55 -16.90 3.56
N SER A 30 -7.46 -16.37 4.39
CA SER A 30 -8.18 -17.16 5.40
C SER A 30 -9.27 -18.07 4.82
N ARG A 31 -9.68 -17.86 3.56
CA ARG A 31 -10.76 -18.62 2.92
C ARG A 31 -10.22 -19.91 2.30
N PRO A 32 -10.87 -21.06 2.51
CA PRO A 32 -10.40 -22.35 1.99
C PRO A 32 -10.48 -22.45 0.45
N ASP A 33 -11.31 -21.62 -0.18
CA ASP A 33 -11.54 -21.51 -1.63
C ASP A 33 -10.91 -20.25 -2.23
N ALA A 34 -9.96 -19.64 -1.52
CA ALA A 34 -9.30 -18.42 -1.97
C ALA A 34 -8.61 -18.59 -3.33
N ASP A 35 -8.82 -17.60 -4.22
CA ASP A 35 -8.03 -17.50 -5.44
C ASP A 35 -6.59 -17.07 -5.08
N LEU A 36 -5.67 -18.04 -5.11
CA LEU A 36 -4.26 -17.82 -4.82
C LEU A 36 -3.64 -16.74 -5.71
N ARG A 37 -4.08 -16.62 -6.97
CA ARG A 37 -3.57 -15.58 -7.89
C ARG A 37 -3.99 -14.19 -7.44
N GLN A 38 -5.20 -14.08 -6.87
CA GLN A 38 -5.68 -12.82 -6.32
C GLN A 38 -4.90 -12.43 -5.05
N VAL A 39 -4.60 -13.40 -4.18
CA VAL A 39 -3.77 -13.20 -2.97
C VAL A 39 -2.35 -12.77 -3.34
N GLU A 40 -1.74 -13.40 -4.33
CA GLU A 40 -0.41 -13.05 -4.85
C GLU A 40 -0.40 -11.64 -5.46
N ARG A 41 -1.40 -11.31 -6.29
CA ARG A 41 -1.53 -9.98 -6.90
C ARG A 41 -1.63 -8.89 -5.84
N LEU A 42 -2.36 -9.14 -4.75
CA LEU A 42 -2.42 -8.21 -3.62
C LEU A 42 -1.10 -8.11 -2.87
N GLY A 43 -0.38 -9.22 -2.73
CA GLY A 43 0.97 -9.23 -2.18
C GLY A 43 1.92 -8.34 -2.97
N HIS A 44 1.97 -8.52 -4.29
CA HIS A 44 2.80 -7.68 -5.17
C HIS A 44 2.42 -6.20 -5.10
N HIS A 45 1.12 -5.89 -5.06
CA HIS A 45 0.67 -4.50 -4.95
C HIS A 45 1.04 -3.87 -3.60
N ARG A 46 0.90 -4.62 -2.51
CA ARG A 46 1.31 -4.20 -1.16
C ARG A 46 2.81 -3.93 -1.12
N ASP A 47 3.62 -4.82 -1.67
CA ASP A 47 5.08 -4.71 -1.65
C ASP A 47 5.54 -3.49 -2.47
N TRP A 48 4.96 -3.31 -3.67
CA TRP A 48 5.20 -2.10 -4.47
C TRP A 48 4.84 -0.81 -3.71
N LEU A 49 3.68 -0.76 -3.06
CA LEU A 49 3.25 0.42 -2.31
C LEU A 49 4.16 0.69 -1.09
N ALA A 50 4.63 -0.36 -0.42
CA ALA A 50 5.57 -0.23 0.69
C ALA A 50 6.91 0.37 0.23
N GLU A 51 7.41 -0.08 -0.92
CA GLU A 51 8.62 0.48 -1.53
C GLU A 51 8.44 1.94 -1.95
N GLU A 52 7.30 2.31 -2.55
CA GLU A 52 7.04 3.71 -2.89
C GLU A 52 6.96 4.60 -1.66
N LEU A 53 6.27 4.14 -0.61
CA LEU A 53 6.22 4.88 0.66
C LEU A 53 7.62 5.05 1.26
N ALA A 54 8.48 4.03 1.18
CA ALA A 54 9.86 4.12 1.64
C ALA A 54 10.68 5.13 0.82
N ARG A 55 10.43 5.25 -0.49
CA ARG A 55 11.05 6.27 -1.35
C ARG A 55 10.56 7.68 -1.06
N LEU A 56 9.28 7.85 -0.76
CA LEU A 56 8.67 9.16 -0.53
C LEU A 56 8.89 9.71 0.88
N THR A 57 9.11 8.85 1.88
CA THR A 57 9.28 9.26 3.28
C THR A 57 10.50 10.19 3.53
N PRO A 58 11.68 9.94 2.94
CA PRO A 58 12.84 10.84 3.07
C PRO A 58 12.59 12.25 2.52
N HIS A 59 11.82 12.38 1.43
CA HIS A 59 11.49 13.68 0.83
C HIS A 59 10.67 14.56 1.78
N ARG A 60 9.83 13.95 2.63
CA ARG A 60 9.10 14.64 3.70
C ARG A 60 10.01 15.16 4.82
N GLN A 61 11.14 14.50 5.11
CA GLN A 61 12.04 14.95 6.18
C GLN A 61 12.94 16.11 5.75
N ALA A 62 13.08 16.34 4.44
CA ALA A 62 13.94 17.37 3.87
C ALA A 62 13.19 18.65 3.44
N ALA A 63 11.85 18.64 3.43
CA ALA A 63 10.96 19.75 3.11
C ALA A 63 10.34 20.36 4.38
#